data_AF-G3NIB3-F1
#
_entry.id   AF-G3NIB3-F1
#
_cell.length_a   1.000
_cell.length_b   1.000
_cell.length_c   1.000
_cell.angle_alpha   90.00
_cell.angle_beta   90.00
_cell.angle_gamma   90.00
#
_symmetry.space_group_name_H-M   'P 1'
#
loop_
_entity.id
_entity.type
_entity.pdbx_description
1 polymer ?
#
loop_
_entity_poly.entity_id
_entity_poly.type
_entity_poly.pdbx_seq_one_letter_code
_entity_poly.pdbx_strand_id
1 'polypeptide(L)'
;MRGDVSDSLTSMRRTLGLLGLIRVFGRNPSSRASFALNFCRKSSSERPTMDLSDMRKKYKGDEECFEESQLVSLDPIKQFADWFDQATKCPEIGEANAMCIATATKDGRPSARMVLLKGYSHEGFRFFTNYESRKGSELESNPYACLVFYWEPLNRQVRIEGTVERIPFQSSCDYFHSRPKSSQIGAVVSRQSTPVPDRDYLRQKNAELEEKYKDTDVPMPDYWGGYMVKPSVMEFWQGQTNRLHDRIVFSRPRDGASEPGELQHAAEGGWVYQRLSP
;
A
#
# COMPACT_ATOMS: atom_id res chain seq x y z
N MET A 1 23.62 39.66 -55.06
CA MET A 1 22.56 39.74 -56.11
C MET A 1 21.25 39.59 -55.36
N ARG A 2 20.37 40.62 -55.31
CA ARG A 2 19.29 40.94 -56.28
C ARG A 2 18.43 39.69 -56.58
N GLY A 3 17.11 39.65 -56.36
CA GLY A 3 16.13 40.64 -55.85
C GLY A 3 14.93 39.92 -55.18
N ASP A 4 14.04 40.57 -54.41
CA ASP A 4 12.88 41.40 -54.84
C ASP A 4 11.74 40.56 -55.50
N VAL A 5 10.42 40.72 -55.24
CA VAL A 5 9.70 41.74 -54.44
C VAL A 5 8.21 41.35 -54.16
N SER A 6 7.59 41.86 -53.08
CA SER A 6 6.13 42.18 -52.92
C SER A 6 5.07 41.04 -52.95
N ASP A 7 3.81 41.18 -52.48
CA ASP A 7 3.16 42.21 -51.63
C ASP A 7 1.83 41.72 -51.01
N SER A 8 1.43 42.31 -49.86
CA SER A 8 0.07 42.81 -49.50
C SER A 8 -1.22 41.90 -49.63
N LEU A 9 -2.41 42.14 -49.02
CA LEU A 9 -2.95 43.13 -48.08
C LEU A 9 -4.37 42.68 -47.58
N THR A 10 -4.85 43.22 -46.44
CA THR A 10 -6.28 43.39 -45.98
C THR A 10 -7.26 42.18 -45.96
N SER A 11 -7.88 41.78 -44.83
CA SER A 11 -8.91 42.47 -44.00
C SER A 11 -10.36 42.35 -44.50
N MET A 12 -11.26 41.85 -43.65
CA MET A 12 -12.69 42.21 -43.67
C MET A 12 -13.34 42.16 -42.26
N ARG A 13 -13.97 43.26 -41.86
CA ARG A 13 -14.96 43.37 -40.75
C ARG A 13 -16.29 43.90 -41.29
N ARG A 14 -17.43 43.30 -40.88
CA ARG A 14 -18.82 43.85 -40.83
C ARG A 14 -19.60 43.03 -39.79
N THR A 15 -20.41 43.50 -38.83
CA THR A 15 -20.87 44.84 -38.37
C THR A 15 -22.17 45.40 -39.01
N LEU A 16 -23.11 45.82 -38.13
CA LEU A 16 -24.46 46.39 -38.34
C LEU A 16 -25.55 45.41 -38.84
N GLY A 17 -26.84 45.57 -38.52
CA GLY A 17 -27.52 46.53 -37.61
C GLY A 17 -29.06 46.57 -37.77
N LEU A 18 -29.67 47.60 -37.14
CA LEU A 18 -31.08 48.11 -37.14
C LEU A 18 -31.96 47.68 -35.95
N LEU A 19 -32.36 48.58 -35.04
CA LEU A 19 -33.33 49.71 -35.13
C LEU A 19 -34.82 49.28 -35.12
N GLY A 20 -35.57 49.89 -34.19
CA GLY A 20 -37.03 49.82 -34.11
C GLY A 20 -37.58 50.74 -33.02
N LEU A 21 -37.87 52.00 -33.35
CA LEU A 21 -38.57 52.94 -32.46
C LEU A 21 -40.04 52.55 -32.28
N ILE A 22 -40.63 52.86 -31.12
CA ILE A 22 -41.80 53.75 -30.99
C ILE A 22 -42.00 54.15 -29.51
N ARG A 23 -42.70 55.26 -29.30
CA ARG A 23 -42.79 56.06 -28.07
C ARG A 23 -44.28 56.19 -27.67
N VAL A 24 -44.54 56.71 -26.46
CA VAL A 24 -45.77 57.41 -26.00
C VAL A 24 -46.76 56.66 -25.07
N PHE A 25 -46.72 57.08 -23.79
CA PHE A 25 -47.80 57.30 -22.80
C PHE A 25 -48.86 56.23 -22.47
N GLY A 26 -49.08 55.99 -21.16
CA GLY A 26 -50.35 55.42 -20.65
C GLY A 26 -50.28 54.88 -19.22
N ARG A 27 -51.08 55.44 -18.31
CA ARG A 27 -51.14 55.17 -16.85
C ARG A 27 -51.33 53.69 -16.43
N ASN A 28 -50.71 53.35 -15.29
CA ASN A 28 -51.07 52.29 -14.33
C ASN A 28 -52.58 52.27 -13.94
N PRO A 29 -53.09 51.24 -13.22
CA PRO A 29 -52.58 49.85 -13.04
C PRO A 29 -53.70 48.76 -13.13
N SER A 30 -53.34 47.46 -13.09
CA SER A 30 -53.88 46.44 -12.17
C SER A 30 -53.78 44.97 -12.66
N SER A 31 -53.89 44.04 -11.70
CA SER A 31 -54.03 42.57 -11.84
C SER A 31 -52.92 41.74 -12.49
N ARG A 32 -52.08 41.16 -11.61
CA ARG A 32 -51.77 39.71 -11.51
C ARG A 32 -51.74 38.88 -12.80
N ALA A 33 -50.54 38.52 -13.25
CA ALA A 33 -50.11 37.12 -13.42
C ALA A 33 -48.60 37.05 -13.75
N SER A 34 -47.78 36.66 -12.78
CA SER A 34 -46.37 36.34 -13.03
C SER A 34 -46.15 34.84 -12.86
N PHE A 35 -46.16 34.12 -13.99
CA PHE A 35 -45.55 32.80 -14.08
C PHE A 35 -44.03 32.96 -13.92
N ALA A 36 -43.56 32.90 -12.67
CA ALA A 36 -42.14 32.83 -12.38
C ALA A 36 -41.63 31.41 -12.67
N LEU A 37 -41.07 31.22 -13.86
CA LEU A 37 -40.19 30.09 -14.16
C LEU A 37 -38.98 30.17 -13.21
N ASN A 38 -39.08 29.50 -12.06
CA ASN A 38 -37.98 29.41 -11.10
C ASN A 38 -36.87 28.54 -11.67
N PHE A 39 -35.94 29.18 -12.36
CA PHE A 39 -34.71 28.61 -12.88
C PHE A 39 -33.70 28.32 -11.75
N CYS A 40 -34.12 27.54 -10.75
CA CYS A 40 -33.24 27.12 -9.66
C CYS A 40 -32.46 25.87 -10.10
N ARG A 41 -31.40 26.11 -10.88
CA ARG A 41 -30.46 25.11 -11.38
C ARG A 41 -29.74 24.46 -10.19
N LYS A 42 -30.33 23.43 -9.58
CA LYS A 42 -29.62 22.52 -8.66
C LYS A 42 -28.60 21.72 -9.46
N SER A 43 -27.46 22.37 -9.73
CA SER A 43 -26.20 21.68 -9.96
C SER A 43 -25.67 21.19 -8.60
N SER A 44 -26.41 20.29 -7.95
CA SER A 44 -25.82 19.46 -6.91
C SER A 44 -25.01 18.38 -7.62
N SER A 45 -23.70 18.63 -7.75
CA SER A 45 -22.74 17.54 -7.88
C SER A 45 -22.75 16.77 -6.57
N GLU A 46 -23.75 15.91 -6.38
CA GLU A 46 -23.83 15.00 -5.26
C GLU A 46 -22.64 14.06 -5.35
N ARG A 47 -21.61 14.37 -4.55
CA ARG A 47 -20.56 13.39 -4.25
C ARG A 47 -21.27 12.16 -3.70
N PRO A 48 -20.93 10.94 -4.15
CA PRO A 48 -21.53 9.74 -3.58
C PRO A 48 -21.08 9.59 -2.13
N THR A 49 -21.89 10.11 -1.21
CA THR A 49 -21.80 9.84 0.23
C THR A 49 -22.40 8.47 0.47
N MET A 50 -21.59 7.44 0.28
CA MET A 50 -21.93 6.06 0.63
C MET A 50 -21.59 5.85 2.11
N ASP A 51 -22.59 5.49 2.91
CA ASP A 51 -22.36 4.98 4.26
C ASP A 51 -21.89 3.52 4.16
N LEU A 52 -20.85 3.17 4.90
CA LEU A 52 -20.21 1.85 4.91
C LEU A 52 -20.34 1.17 6.30
N SER A 53 -21.05 1.79 7.24
CA SER A 53 -21.13 1.35 8.65
C SER A 53 -21.66 -0.09 8.79
N ASP A 54 -22.58 -0.49 7.92
CA ASP A 54 -23.22 -1.82 7.93
C ASP A 54 -22.37 -2.93 7.28
N MET A 55 -21.20 -2.61 6.70
CA MET A 55 -20.32 -3.63 6.10
C MET A 55 -19.58 -4.51 7.13
N ARG A 56 -19.69 -4.23 8.44
CA ARG A 56 -18.98 -4.98 9.49
C ARG A 56 -19.58 -6.38 9.66
N LYS A 57 -18.79 -7.40 9.32
CA LYS A 57 -19.07 -8.80 9.68
C LYS A 57 -19.03 -9.01 11.20
N LYS A 58 -19.77 -10.01 11.69
CA LYS A 58 -19.58 -10.54 13.05
C LYS A 58 -18.26 -11.32 13.11
N TYR A 59 -17.63 -11.30 14.27
CA TYR A 59 -16.36 -11.98 14.53
C TYR A 59 -16.59 -13.10 15.55
N LYS A 60 -15.52 -13.52 16.24
CA LYS A 60 -15.59 -14.43 17.39
C LYS A 60 -16.35 -13.83 18.57
N GLY A 61 -16.78 -14.70 19.49
CA GLY A 61 -17.44 -14.33 20.75
C GLY A 61 -16.47 -14.31 21.93
N ASP A 62 -16.96 -13.85 23.09
CA ASP A 62 -16.18 -13.77 24.34
C ASP A 62 -15.59 -15.14 24.77
N GLU A 63 -16.33 -16.22 24.50
CA GLU A 63 -15.92 -17.62 24.71
C GLU A 63 -14.73 -18.07 23.83
N GLU A 64 -14.37 -17.27 22.82
CA GLU A 64 -13.22 -17.44 21.94
C GLU A 64 -12.27 -16.22 22.01
N CYS A 65 -12.14 -15.63 23.21
CA CYS A 65 -11.08 -14.69 23.57
C CYS A 65 -9.70 -15.22 23.13
N PHE A 66 -8.75 -14.31 22.86
CA PHE A 66 -7.33 -14.61 22.72
C PHE A 66 -6.55 -14.03 23.91
N GLU A 67 -6.44 -14.86 24.94
CA GLU A 67 -5.73 -14.63 26.19
C GLU A 67 -4.24 -14.98 26.09
N GLU A 68 -3.47 -14.44 27.04
CA GLU A 68 -2.07 -14.73 27.29
C GLU A 68 -1.84 -16.24 27.55
N SER A 69 -2.84 -16.92 28.12
CA SER A 69 -2.87 -18.36 28.35
C SER A 69 -2.93 -19.20 27.07
N GLN A 70 -3.33 -18.61 25.95
CA GLN A 70 -3.46 -19.25 24.63
C GLN A 70 -2.30 -18.89 23.69
N LEU A 71 -1.29 -18.16 24.17
CA LEU A 71 -0.02 -18.02 23.46
C LEU A 71 0.65 -19.40 23.35
N VAL A 72 0.91 -19.88 22.14
CA VAL A 72 1.59 -21.17 21.93
C VAL A 72 3.09 -21.12 22.26
N SER A 73 3.65 -19.91 22.37
CA SER A 73 5.03 -19.65 22.80
C SER A 73 5.18 -18.19 23.22
N LEU A 74 6.14 -17.95 24.12
CA LEU A 74 6.58 -16.61 24.49
C LEU A 74 7.73 -16.09 23.61
N ASP A 75 8.10 -16.82 22.55
CA ASP A 75 8.85 -16.31 21.40
C ASP A 75 7.84 -15.82 20.34
N PRO A 76 7.79 -14.51 20.04
CA PRO A 76 6.81 -13.97 19.09
C PRO A 76 7.02 -14.48 17.66
N ILE A 77 8.21 -14.95 17.29
CA ILE A 77 8.45 -15.52 15.95
C ILE A 77 7.83 -16.93 15.86
N LYS A 78 7.81 -17.69 16.96
CA LYS A 78 7.09 -18.98 17.04
C LYS A 78 5.58 -18.76 17.09
N GLN A 79 5.09 -17.76 17.82
CA GLN A 79 3.67 -17.39 17.80
C GLN A 79 3.19 -16.93 16.41
N PHE A 80 4.04 -16.19 15.66
CA PHE A 80 3.77 -15.91 14.25
C PHE A 80 3.73 -17.18 13.40
N ALA A 81 4.66 -18.12 13.60
CA ALA A 81 4.72 -19.36 12.82
C ALA A 81 3.43 -20.19 12.93
N ASP A 82 2.86 -20.30 14.14
CA ASP A 82 1.59 -20.97 14.39
C ASP A 82 0.40 -20.27 13.71
N TRP A 83 0.25 -18.95 13.89
CA TRP A 83 -0.83 -18.21 13.22
C TRP A 83 -0.69 -18.23 11.69
N PHE A 84 0.55 -18.21 11.18
CA PHE A 84 0.85 -18.32 9.75
C PHE A 84 0.50 -19.71 9.20
N ASP A 85 0.83 -20.79 9.92
CA ASP A 85 0.44 -22.16 9.55
C ASP A 85 -1.09 -22.32 9.52
N GLN A 86 -1.80 -21.79 10.52
CA GLN A 86 -3.27 -21.74 10.52
C GLN A 86 -3.82 -20.93 9.32
N ALA A 87 -3.17 -19.82 8.95
CA ALA A 87 -3.56 -19.03 7.77
C ALA A 87 -3.29 -19.76 6.44
N THR A 88 -2.20 -20.54 6.32
CA THR A 88 -1.93 -21.36 5.12
C THR A 88 -2.90 -22.53 4.94
N LYS A 89 -3.54 -22.99 6.03
CA LYS A 89 -4.52 -24.08 6.02
C LYS A 89 -5.97 -23.61 5.81
N CYS A 90 -6.22 -22.30 5.85
CA CYS A 90 -7.54 -21.71 5.65
C CYS A 90 -7.86 -21.61 4.14
N PRO A 91 -8.86 -22.34 3.60
CA PRO A 91 -9.12 -22.39 2.16
C PRO A 91 -9.59 -21.06 1.55
N GLU A 92 -10.10 -20.13 2.37
CA GLU A 92 -10.50 -18.78 1.98
C GLU A 92 -9.33 -17.80 1.84
N ILE A 93 -8.11 -18.17 2.28
CA ILE A 93 -6.92 -17.31 2.23
C ILE A 93 -6.05 -17.68 1.02
N GLY A 94 -6.13 -16.87 -0.04
CA GLY A 94 -5.38 -17.14 -1.28
C GLY A 94 -3.85 -17.01 -1.16
N GLU A 95 -3.35 -15.96 -0.50
CA GLU A 95 -1.92 -15.74 -0.28
C GLU A 95 -1.66 -15.40 1.20
N ALA A 96 -1.53 -16.40 2.07
CA ALA A 96 -1.29 -16.19 3.51
C ALA A 96 -0.01 -15.39 3.81
N ASN A 97 0.96 -15.40 2.89
CA ASN A 97 2.21 -14.62 2.96
C ASN A 97 2.13 -13.23 2.31
N ALA A 98 0.96 -12.79 1.84
CA ALA A 98 0.76 -11.41 1.44
C ALA A 98 0.76 -10.49 2.67
N MET A 99 1.60 -9.45 2.61
CA MET A 99 1.73 -8.46 3.66
C MET A 99 1.77 -7.05 3.09
N CYS A 100 1.15 -6.11 3.78
CA CYS A 100 1.39 -4.70 3.53
C CYS A 100 2.73 -4.31 4.19
N ILE A 101 3.66 -3.73 3.43
CA ILE A 101 4.86 -3.11 3.99
C ILE A 101 4.73 -1.59 3.90
N ALA A 102 4.78 -0.93 5.05
CA ALA A 102 4.89 0.52 5.19
C ALA A 102 6.35 0.93 5.42
N THR A 103 6.80 1.95 4.69
CA THR A 103 8.11 2.59 4.79
C THR A 103 7.91 4.10 4.80
N ALA A 104 8.94 4.88 5.12
CA ALA A 104 8.86 6.34 5.08
C ALA A 104 10.16 6.98 4.62
N THR A 105 10.05 8.16 4.03
CA THR A 105 11.16 9.08 3.78
C THR A 105 11.73 9.64 5.10
N LYS A 106 12.95 10.19 5.08
CA LYS A 106 13.58 10.81 6.26
C LYS A 106 12.80 12.00 6.83
N ASP A 107 12.00 12.71 6.03
CA ASP A 107 11.10 13.78 6.50
C ASP A 107 9.73 13.27 6.98
N GLY A 108 9.60 11.95 7.20
CA GLY A 108 8.42 11.34 7.83
C GLY A 108 7.21 11.17 6.92
N ARG A 109 7.37 11.18 5.58
CA ARG A 109 6.26 10.90 4.66
C ARG A 109 6.13 9.40 4.42
N PRO A 110 5.06 8.74 4.90
CA PRO A 110 4.89 7.30 4.76
C PRO A 110 4.47 6.91 3.34
N SER A 111 4.76 5.66 2.98
CA SER A 111 4.18 5.00 1.82
C SER A 111 4.04 3.50 2.05
N ALA A 112 2.98 2.91 1.52
CA ALA A 112 2.60 1.52 1.76
C ALA A 112 2.24 0.80 0.46
N ARG A 113 2.42 -0.52 0.42
CA ARG A 113 2.07 -1.40 -0.69
C ARG A 113 2.09 -2.87 -0.26
N MET A 114 1.40 -3.73 -1.01
CA MET A 114 1.51 -5.18 -0.82
C MET A 114 2.84 -5.73 -1.35
N VAL A 115 3.41 -6.67 -0.62
CA VAL A 115 4.52 -7.55 -1.02
C VAL A 115 4.26 -8.95 -0.49
N LEU A 116 5.05 -9.94 -0.93
CA LEU A 116 4.99 -11.30 -0.42
C LEU A 116 6.18 -11.57 0.51
N LEU A 117 5.92 -12.09 1.71
CA LEU A 117 6.94 -12.67 2.57
C LEU A 117 7.52 -13.92 1.87
N LYS A 118 8.85 -14.01 1.81
CA LYS A 118 9.61 -15.10 1.15
C LYS A 118 10.45 -15.94 2.11
N GLY A 119 10.27 -15.73 3.41
CA GLY A 119 10.85 -16.54 4.48
C GLY A 119 10.94 -15.74 5.77
N TYR A 120 10.98 -16.43 6.89
CA TYR A 120 11.24 -15.85 8.20
C TYR A 120 12.14 -16.79 9.01
N SER A 121 12.88 -16.23 9.95
CA SER A 121 13.75 -16.95 10.89
C SER A 121 13.81 -16.16 12.20
N HIS A 122 14.57 -16.65 13.19
CA HIS A 122 14.88 -15.89 14.41
C HIS A 122 15.58 -14.54 14.13
N GLU A 123 16.17 -14.37 12.95
CA GLU A 123 16.82 -13.12 12.53
C GLU A 123 15.79 -12.07 12.06
N GLY A 124 14.65 -12.51 11.48
CA GLY A 124 13.60 -11.63 11.00
C GLY A 124 12.88 -12.10 9.73
N PHE A 125 12.25 -11.15 9.04
CA PHE A 125 11.26 -11.38 7.98
C PHE A 125 11.80 -10.93 6.62
N ARG A 126 11.96 -11.86 5.67
CA ARG A 126 12.58 -11.62 4.36
C ARG A 126 11.58 -11.38 3.25
N PHE A 127 11.83 -10.36 2.43
CA PHE A 127 11.10 -10.07 1.19
C PHE A 127 12.07 -9.57 0.11
N PHE A 128 11.65 -9.63 -1.15
CA PHE A 128 12.51 -9.29 -2.30
C PHE A 128 11.91 -8.17 -3.14
N THR A 129 12.76 -7.29 -3.65
CA THR A 129 12.32 -6.11 -4.39
C THR A 129 13.42 -5.51 -5.26
N ASN A 130 13.08 -4.45 -5.99
CA ASN A 130 14.04 -3.62 -6.71
C ASN A 130 14.48 -2.47 -5.78
N TYR A 131 15.79 -2.32 -5.55
CA TYR A 131 16.41 -1.32 -4.69
C TYR A 131 16.23 0.13 -5.20
N GLU A 132 16.09 0.33 -6.51
CA GLU A 132 15.75 1.62 -7.13
C GLU A 132 14.25 1.97 -7.03
N SER A 133 13.40 1.04 -6.57
CA SER A 133 11.97 1.34 -6.37
C SER A 133 11.75 2.33 -5.24
N ARG A 134 10.62 3.03 -5.22
CA ARG A 134 10.27 3.98 -4.14
C ARG A 134 10.51 3.41 -2.73
N LYS A 135 10.12 2.16 -2.49
CA LYS A 135 10.32 1.49 -1.19
C LYS A 135 11.80 1.19 -0.92
N GLY A 136 12.57 0.84 -1.95
CA GLY A 136 14.00 0.62 -1.84
C GLY A 136 14.71 1.91 -1.46
N SER A 137 14.50 2.99 -2.23
CA SER A 137 15.06 4.31 -1.91
C SER A 137 14.65 4.84 -0.53
N GLU A 138 13.39 4.61 -0.11
CA GLU A 138 12.95 4.92 1.26
C GLU A 138 13.77 4.12 2.29
N LEU A 139 13.88 2.79 2.15
CA LEU A 139 14.63 1.90 3.06
C LEU A 139 16.15 2.18 3.13
N GLU A 140 16.80 2.48 2.00
CA GLU A 140 18.21 2.86 1.97
C GLU A 140 18.46 4.17 2.72
N SER A 141 17.51 5.10 2.67
CA SER A 141 17.61 6.37 3.39
C SER A 141 17.20 6.24 4.85
N ASN A 142 16.21 5.41 5.15
CA ASN A 142 15.53 5.31 6.43
C ASN A 142 15.22 3.82 6.70
N PRO A 143 16.14 3.07 7.33
CA PRO A 143 16.11 1.61 7.41
C PRO A 143 15.15 1.09 8.48
N TYR A 144 13.89 1.52 8.41
CA TYR A 144 12.80 1.12 9.29
C TYR A 144 11.55 0.77 8.46
N ALA A 145 10.85 -0.28 8.88
CA ALA A 145 9.59 -0.70 8.26
C ALA A 145 8.58 -1.22 9.28
N CYS A 146 7.31 -1.12 8.89
CA CYS A 146 6.20 -1.83 9.52
C CYS A 146 5.61 -2.82 8.50
N LEU A 147 5.40 -4.07 8.92
CA LEU A 147 4.71 -5.11 8.16
C LEU A 147 3.33 -5.34 8.79
N VAL A 148 2.30 -5.54 7.96
CA VAL A 148 0.96 -5.91 8.40
C VAL A 148 0.48 -7.11 7.60
N PHE A 149 0.19 -8.20 8.29
CA PHE A 149 -0.57 -9.34 7.79
C PHE A 149 -2.02 -9.17 8.23
N TYR A 150 -2.98 -9.40 7.34
CA TYR A 150 -4.40 -9.38 7.66
C TYR A 150 -5.10 -10.59 7.05
N TRP A 151 -5.52 -11.50 7.91
CA TRP A 151 -6.18 -12.75 7.55
C TRP A 151 -7.67 -12.61 7.89
N GLU A 152 -8.40 -11.99 6.97
CA GLU A 152 -9.81 -11.63 7.15
C GLU A 152 -10.70 -12.83 7.55
N PRO A 153 -10.59 -14.03 6.94
CA PRO A 153 -11.40 -15.19 7.34
C PRO A 153 -11.17 -15.65 8.78
N LEU A 154 -9.95 -15.46 9.31
CA LEU A 154 -9.59 -15.78 10.70
C LEU A 154 -9.86 -14.63 11.67
N ASN A 155 -10.24 -13.46 11.16
CA ASN A 155 -10.34 -12.20 11.91
C ASN A 155 -9.04 -11.88 12.67
N ARG A 156 -7.88 -12.08 12.05
CA ARG A 156 -6.56 -11.88 12.66
C ARG A 156 -5.72 -10.84 11.93
N GLN A 157 -4.92 -10.11 12.69
CA GLN A 157 -3.88 -9.25 12.18
C GLN A 157 -2.58 -9.50 12.95
N VAL A 158 -1.45 -9.45 12.24
CA VAL A 158 -0.13 -9.35 12.87
C VAL A 158 0.55 -8.09 12.37
N ARG A 159 1.03 -7.24 13.29
CA ARG A 159 1.91 -6.11 12.97
C ARG A 159 3.33 -6.44 13.40
N ILE A 160 4.32 -6.05 12.61
CA ILE A 160 5.75 -6.25 12.91
C ILE A 160 6.48 -4.95 12.61
N GLU A 161 7.22 -4.41 13.58
CA GLU A 161 7.99 -3.17 13.42
C GLU A 161 9.47 -3.43 13.71
N GLY A 162 10.36 -2.89 12.89
CA GLY A 162 11.77 -3.26 12.96
C GLY A 162 12.69 -2.44 12.08
N THR A 163 13.99 -2.61 12.31
CA THR A 163 15.03 -2.15 11.40
C THR A 163 15.09 -3.03 10.16
N VAL A 164 15.64 -2.50 9.07
CA VAL A 164 15.72 -3.21 7.78
C VAL A 164 17.14 -3.21 7.26
N GLU A 165 17.62 -4.39 6.88
CA GLU A 165 18.94 -4.61 6.29
C GLU A 165 18.82 -5.34 4.96
N ARG A 166 19.74 -5.09 4.02
CA ARG A 166 19.89 -5.94 2.83
C ARG A 166 20.38 -7.32 3.26
N ILE A 167 19.85 -8.38 2.63
CA ILE A 167 20.42 -9.72 2.80
C ILE A 167 21.72 -9.83 1.99
N PRO A 168 22.59 -10.83 2.27
CA PRO A 168 23.80 -11.05 1.48
C PRO A 168 23.52 -11.19 -0.02
N PHE A 169 24.42 -10.67 -0.85
CA PHE A 169 24.27 -10.71 -2.31
C PHE A 169 24.05 -12.13 -2.83
N GLN A 170 24.83 -13.10 -2.34
CA GLN A 170 24.68 -14.51 -2.72
C GLN A 170 23.27 -15.04 -2.41
N SER A 171 22.73 -14.76 -1.23
CA SER A 171 21.35 -15.14 -0.86
C SER A 171 20.28 -14.48 -1.74
N SER A 172 20.60 -13.32 -2.35
CA SER A 172 19.74 -12.71 -3.37
C SER A 172 19.86 -13.44 -4.72
N CYS A 173 21.07 -13.80 -5.15
CA CYS A 173 21.30 -14.60 -6.37
C CYS A 173 20.62 -15.97 -6.29
N ASP A 174 20.84 -16.71 -5.20
CA ASP A 174 20.28 -18.04 -4.98
C ASP A 174 18.74 -18.00 -5.08
N TYR A 175 18.12 -17.02 -4.42
CA TYR A 175 16.67 -16.83 -4.51
C TYR A 175 16.23 -16.34 -5.90
N PHE A 176 16.96 -15.45 -6.56
CA PHE A 176 16.66 -15.01 -7.93
C PHE A 176 16.58 -16.19 -8.89
N HIS A 177 17.61 -17.04 -8.91
CA HIS A 177 17.69 -18.18 -9.82
C HIS A 177 16.72 -19.32 -9.46
N SER A 178 16.27 -19.41 -8.19
CA SER A 178 15.20 -20.35 -7.79
C SER A 178 13.79 -19.97 -8.30
N ARG A 179 13.60 -18.74 -8.80
CA ARG A 179 12.30 -18.28 -9.32
C ARG A 179 12.08 -18.78 -10.76
N PRO A 180 10.82 -18.96 -11.22
CA PRO A 180 10.53 -19.25 -12.61
C PRO A 180 11.21 -18.25 -13.57
N LYS A 181 11.65 -18.71 -14.74
CA LYS A 181 12.41 -17.90 -15.71
C LYS A 181 11.67 -16.61 -16.14
N SER A 182 10.36 -16.68 -16.31
CA SER A 182 9.50 -15.50 -16.56
C SER A 182 9.50 -14.49 -15.40
N SER A 183 9.60 -14.95 -14.16
CA SER A 183 9.74 -14.11 -12.97
C SER A 183 11.12 -13.46 -12.86
N GLN A 184 12.18 -14.14 -13.33
CA GLN A 184 13.52 -13.56 -13.47
C GLN A 184 13.49 -12.46 -14.54
N ILE A 185 13.01 -12.77 -15.75
CA ILE A 185 12.89 -11.82 -16.87
C ILE A 185 12.05 -10.59 -16.48
N GLY A 186 10.87 -10.77 -15.86
CA GLY A 186 10.03 -9.66 -15.42
C GLY A 186 10.70 -8.70 -14.43
N ALA A 187 11.69 -9.16 -13.66
CA ALA A 187 12.50 -8.31 -12.78
C ALA A 187 13.58 -7.51 -13.55
N VAL A 188 14.02 -7.99 -14.71
CA VAL A 188 14.93 -7.27 -15.63
C VAL A 188 14.16 -6.27 -16.52
N VAL A 189 12.94 -6.63 -16.97
CA VAL A 189 12.06 -5.75 -17.76
C VAL A 189 11.68 -4.48 -16.99
N SER A 190 11.45 -4.61 -15.68
CA SER A 190 10.87 -3.54 -14.86
C SER A 190 11.89 -2.88 -13.95
N ARG A 191 12.37 -1.68 -14.34
CA ARG A 191 12.86 -0.68 -13.38
C ARG A 191 11.65 -0.21 -12.55
N GLN A 192 11.44 -0.89 -11.42
CA GLN A 192 10.17 -0.83 -10.71
C GLN A 192 9.91 0.59 -10.18
N SER A 193 8.74 1.15 -10.47
CA SER A 193 8.31 2.53 -10.13
C SER A 193 8.84 3.65 -11.03
N THR A 194 9.59 3.38 -12.11
CA THR A 194 9.90 4.42 -13.11
C THR A 194 8.73 4.57 -14.11
N PRO A 195 8.44 5.79 -14.62
CA PRO A 195 7.48 5.97 -15.70
C PRO A 195 7.84 5.18 -16.96
N VAL A 196 6.82 4.67 -17.65
CA VAL A 196 6.89 4.02 -18.96
C VAL A 196 5.79 4.61 -19.85
N PRO A 197 5.94 4.63 -21.19
CA PRO A 197 4.95 5.28 -22.06
C PRO A 197 3.58 4.60 -22.01
N ASP A 198 3.56 3.26 -22.01
CA ASP A 198 2.34 2.45 -22.06
C ASP A 198 2.63 0.98 -21.63
N ARG A 199 1.61 0.11 -21.78
CA ARG A 199 1.70 -1.32 -21.46
C ARG A 199 2.40 -2.14 -22.56
N ASP A 200 2.37 -1.69 -23.81
CA ASP A 200 2.93 -2.42 -24.94
C ASP A 200 4.46 -2.31 -24.98
N TYR A 201 5.02 -1.20 -24.52
CA TYR A 201 6.45 -1.07 -24.19
C TYR A 201 6.94 -2.18 -23.26
N LEU A 202 6.20 -2.49 -22.19
CA LEU A 202 6.55 -3.55 -21.25
C LEU A 202 6.44 -4.94 -21.90
N ARG A 203 5.41 -5.18 -22.72
CA ARG A 203 5.22 -6.44 -23.47
C ARG A 203 6.36 -6.67 -24.47
N GLN A 204 6.72 -5.64 -25.23
CA GLN A 204 7.82 -5.69 -26.19
C GLN A 204 9.15 -5.99 -25.49
N LYS A 205 9.47 -5.27 -24.41
CA LYS A 205 10.69 -5.50 -23.63
C LYS A 205 10.73 -6.88 -22.98
N ASN A 206 9.58 -7.43 -22.57
CA ASN A 206 9.49 -8.80 -22.09
C ASN A 206 9.82 -9.82 -23.20
N ALA A 207 9.20 -9.70 -24.37
CA ALA A 207 9.45 -10.60 -25.51
C ALA A 207 10.91 -10.52 -26.02
N GLU A 208 11.49 -9.32 -26.08
CA GLU A 208 12.91 -9.13 -26.41
C GLU A 208 13.84 -9.89 -25.44
N LEU A 209 13.53 -9.88 -24.13
CA LEU A 209 14.33 -10.56 -23.12
C LEU A 209 14.02 -12.07 -23.03
N GLU A 210 12.81 -12.51 -23.34
CA GLU A 210 12.46 -13.92 -23.47
C GLU A 210 13.23 -14.61 -24.60
N GLU A 211 13.35 -14.00 -25.77
CA GLU A 211 14.17 -14.56 -26.86
C GLU A 211 15.67 -14.43 -26.54
N LYS A 212 16.13 -13.28 -26.01
CA LYS A 212 17.54 -13.09 -25.63
C LYS A 212 18.04 -14.13 -24.61
N TYR A 213 17.22 -14.45 -23.61
CA TYR A 213 17.57 -15.37 -22.54
C TYR A 213 16.98 -16.78 -22.74
N LYS A 214 16.45 -17.12 -23.91
CA LYS A 214 15.77 -18.41 -24.18
C LYS A 214 16.59 -19.62 -23.71
N ASP A 215 17.81 -19.73 -24.20
CA ASP A 215 18.73 -20.86 -23.97
C ASP A 215 19.90 -20.51 -23.02
N THR A 216 19.83 -19.35 -22.35
CA THR A 216 20.86 -18.88 -21.40
C THR A 216 20.25 -18.51 -20.05
N ASP A 217 21.08 -18.35 -19.01
CA ASP A 217 20.64 -17.86 -17.72
C ASP A 217 20.38 -16.35 -17.74
N VAL A 218 19.38 -15.92 -16.96
CA VAL A 218 19.10 -14.50 -16.73
C VAL A 218 20.00 -14.03 -15.59
N PRO A 219 20.92 -13.07 -15.79
CA PRO A 219 21.71 -12.53 -14.69
C PRO A 219 20.80 -11.74 -13.73
N MET A 220 21.00 -11.90 -12.42
CA MET A 220 20.33 -11.04 -11.43
C MET A 220 20.83 -9.59 -11.59
N PRO A 221 19.94 -8.59 -11.77
CA PRO A 221 20.37 -7.20 -11.84
C PRO A 221 20.86 -6.67 -10.50
N ASP A 222 21.90 -5.84 -10.53
CA ASP A 222 22.51 -5.18 -9.35
C ASP A 222 21.51 -4.36 -8.51
N TYR A 223 20.45 -3.86 -9.15
CA TYR A 223 19.34 -3.14 -8.52
C TYR A 223 18.25 -4.06 -7.94
N TRP A 224 18.44 -5.37 -7.88
CA TRP A 224 17.47 -6.33 -7.36
C TRP A 224 18.05 -7.17 -6.20
N GLY A 225 17.23 -7.45 -5.20
CA GLY A 225 17.59 -8.39 -4.14
C GLY A 225 16.66 -8.37 -2.95
N GLY A 226 17.13 -8.93 -1.84
CA GLY A 226 16.35 -9.13 -0.62
C GLY A 226 16.64 -8.11 0.48
N TYR A 227 15.60 -7.81 1.25
CA TYR A 227 15.70 -7.16 2.56
C TYR A 227 15.21 -8.12 3.65
N MET A 228 15.71 -7.92 4.87
CA MET A 228 15.24 -8.56 6.09
C MET A 228 14.79 -7.47 7.08
N VAL A 229 13.57 -7.58 7.58
CA VAL A 229 13.07 -6.77 8.69
C VAL A 229 13.36 -7.49 10.00
N LYS A 230 14.21 -6.90 10.85
CA LYS A 230 14.58 -7.45 12.16
C LYS A 230 13.57 -6.96 13.21
N PRO A 231 12.73 -7.82 13.79
CA PRO A 231 11.62 -7.39 14.64
C PRO A 231 12.10 -6.79 15.96
N SER A 232 11.54 -5.64 16.30
CA SER A 232 11.66 -4.95 17.60
C SER A 232 10.32 -4.83 18.33
N VAL A 233 9.20 -4.89 17.59
CA VAL A 233 7.83 -4.99 18.11
C VAL A 233 7.05 -5.98 17.25
N MET A 234 6.22 -6.83 17.87
CA MET A 234 5.27 -7.71 17.20
C MET A 234 3.92 -7.69 17.93
N GLU A 235 2.84 -7.29 17.25
CA GLU A 235 1.47 -7.28 17.79
C GLU A 235 0.65 -8.40 17.18
N PHE A 236 -0.02 -9.18 18.04
CA PHE A 236 -1.03 -10.17 17.68
C PHE A 236 -2.41 -9.62 18.02
N TRP A 237 -3.24 -9.43 17.00
CA TRP A 237 -4.59 -8.90 17.11
C TRP A 237 -5.62 -9.97 16.71
N GLN A 238 -6.62 -10.20 17.57
CA GLN A 238 -7.76 -11.08 17.30
C GLN A 238 -9.08 -10.30 17.36
N GLY A 239 -9.88 -10.45 16.31
CA GLY A 239 -11.17 -9.79 16.15
C GLY A 239 -12.26 -10.39 17.04
N GLN A 240 -12.91 -9.55 17.85
CA GLN A 240 -14.02 -9.90 18.75
C GLN A 240 -15.29 -9.11 18.42
N THR A 241 -16.46 -9.76 18.55
CA THR A 241 -17.76 -9.21 18.17
C THR A 241 -18.18 -8.03 19.06
N ASN A 242 -17.87 -8.09 20.35
CA ASN A 242 -18.14 -7.04 21.34
C ASN A 242 -17.26 -5.78 21.18
N ARG A 243 -16.32 -5.77 20.21
CA ARG A 243 -15.31 -4.71 19.96
C ARG A 243 -14.18 -4.64 21.00
N LEU A 244 -14.17 -5.52 22.01
CA LEU A 244 -13.04 -5.69 22.93
C LEU A 244 -12.00 -6.59 22.25
N HIS A 245 -11.32 -6.03 21.27
CA HIS A 245 -10.31 -6.74 20.47
C HIS A 245 -9.10 -7.13 21.33
N ASP A 246 -8.67 -8.38 21.21
CA ASP A 246 -7.48 -8.87 21.89
C ASP A 246 -6.23 -8.35 21.20
N ARG A 247 -5.30 -7.81 21.98
CA ARG A 247 -4.07 -7.18 21.49
C ARG A 247 -2.93 -7.53 22.42
N ILE A 248 -2.16 -8.56 22.07
CA ILE A 248 -0.94 -8.93 22.79
C ILE A 248 0.26 -8.41 22.00
N VAL A 249 1.04 -7.53 22.61
CA VAL A 249 2.20 -6.89 21.98
C VAL A 249 3.48 -7.35 22.67
N PHE A 250 4.36 -7.96 21.88
CA PHE A 250 5.74 -8.23 22.24
C PHE A 250 6.62 -7.05 21.80
N SER A 251 7.55 -6.63 22.66
CA SER A 251 8.57 -5.62 22.33
C SER A 251 9.93 -5.99 22.92
N ARG A 252 11.01 -5.53 22.27
CA ARG A 252 12.34 -5.57 22.89
C ARG A 252 12.48 -4.38 23.84
N PRO A 253 12.91 -4.59 25.10
CA PRO A 253 13.27 -3.48 25.99
C PRO A 253 14.33 -2.58 25.36
N ARG A 254 14.33 -1.29 25.74
CA ARG A 254 15.41 -0.38 25.34
C ARG A 254 16.68 -0.72 26.14
N ASP A 255 17.83 -0.53 25.53
CA ASP A 255 19.12 -0.69 26.22
C ASP A 255 19.16 0.14 27.50
N GLY A 256 19.49 -0.51 28.63
CA GLY A 256 19.52 0.13 29.96
C GLY A 256 18.19 0.17 30.73
N ALA A 257 17.09 -0.38 30.19
CA ALA A 257 15.88 -0.62 30.99
C ALA A 257 16.17 -1.67 32.07
N SER A 258 15.95 -1.32 33.35
CA SER A 258 16.36 -2.14 34.49
C SER A 258 15.44 -3.32 34.75
N GLU A 259 14.13 -3.12 34.59
CA GLU A 259 13.07 -4.11 34.82
C GLU A 259 11.90 -3.84 33.85
N PRO A 260 11.05 -4.84 33.53
CA PRO A 260 9.79 -4.62 32.84
C PRO A 260 8.87 -3.68 33.64
N GLY A 261 8.00 -2.93 32.94
CA GLY A 261 6.95 -2.15 33.60
C GLY A 261 5.91 -3.01 34.31
N GLU A 262 5.11 -2.43 35.20
CA GLU A 262 4.10 -3.15 36.03
C GLU A 262 3.14 -4.06 35.23
N LEU A 263 2.81 -3.66 34.00
CA LEU A 263 1.92 -4.40 33.08
C LEU A 263 2.68 -5.21 32.01
N GLN A 264 4.00 -5.40 32.17
CA GLN A 264 4.84 -6.14 31.25
C GLN A 264 5.29 -7.46 31.86
N HIS A 265 5.27 -8.49 31.03
CA HIS A 265 5.66 -9.86 31.38
C HIS A 265 6.90 -10.26 30.58
N ALA A 266 7.82 -11.00 31.21
CA ALA A 266 8.99 -11.51 30.53
C ALA A 266 8.62 -12.57 29.47
N ALA A 267 9.33 -12.56 28.34
CA ALA A 267 9.16 -13.50 27.23
C ALA A 267 10.52 -14.13 26.83
N GLU A 268 10.48 -15.12 25.92
CA GLU A 268 11.69 -15.79 25.44
C GLU A 268 12.63 -14.81 24.72
N GLY A 269 13.95 -15.08 24.70
CA GLY A 269 14.88 -14.33 23.84
C GLY A 269 15.05 -12.82 24.16
N GLY A 270 14.79 -12.42 25.40
CA GLY A 270 14.90 -11.02 25.85
C GLY A 270 13.75 -10.12 25.37
N TRP A 271 12.63 -10.70 24.98
CA TRP A 271 11.39 -9.97 24.73
C TRP A 271 10.62 -9.72 26.03
N VAL A 272 9.78 -8.70 26.04
CA VAL A 272 8.68 -8.54 27.01
C VAL A 272 7.36 -8.46 26.25
N TYR A 273 6.25 -8.85 26.87
CA TYR A 273 4.91 -8.72 26.29
C TYR A 273 3.93 -8.07 27.26
N GLN A 274 2.87 -7.47 26.70
CA GLN A 274 1.79 -6.84 27.44
C GLN A 274 0.49 -6.83 26.61
N ARG A 275 -0.66 -6.77 27.29
CA ARG A 275 -1.94 -6.46 26.65
C ARG A 275 -2.06 -4.97 26.36
N LEU A 276 -2.67 -4.62 25.23
CA LEU A 276 -3.13 -3.26 24.93
C LEU A 276 -4.66 -3.21 24.90
N SER A 277 -5.23 -2.03 25.18
CA SER A 277 -6.64 -1.75 24.91
C SER A 277 -6.93 -1.79 23.41
N PRO A 278 -8.13 -2.22 22.98
CA PRO A 278 -8.56 -2.19 21.58
C PRO A 278 -8.53 -0.78 20.96
#